data_AF-A0A7Z9Q6M9-F1
#
_entry.id   AF-A0A7Z9Q6M9-F1
#
_cell.length_a   1.000
_cell.length_b   1.000
_cell.length_c   1.000
_cell.angle_alpha   90.00
_cell.angle_beta   90.00
_cell.angle_gamma   90.00
#
_symmetry.space_group_name_H-M   'P 1'
#
loop_
_entity.id
_entity.type
_entity.pdbx_description
1 polymer ?
#
loop_
_entity_poly.entity_id
_entity_poly.type
_entity_poly.pdbx_seq_one_letter_code
_entity_poly.pdbx_strand_id
1 'polypeptide(L)'
;MIRKSLLNLALIGAIVLPDIGLAQMAGNYNLVGVYNVYHYIIREMSNSLADSLDASYVLQAHWPSSESPLYSYTLATYAVGDTVGPTVVPLVNPALLGAFGIGLNTDVFEDGNMIISGTYPSLSTSNCETQVTIPAITDNATWASGGDPVLDEAALKATYGFGFVTSGIFANNMYAPNLAGGETYGVDYGAGTDHETWGKWISQYNADWSFVEAAEFYWEQIDDVSSDQGVDDQGELNGHLGLAAAFGDSSTVPYLAAAFPTLGLNVGNYPIIGGTGYDLDGDGAVDGVIPPPSLTTSGLEWGYLFDPTGADGIPFNGDEPFQFTGYYFTYNFLAAASALATTFGQFSDPAILVDTDGDGVPDTHPFIVYYMQLGLDQVSALVATADSLANLGMQGLCVALGVPSLAPVLGPVVGDYAATTLTALLTAGVETVSAITQTAQATGAYAVGALAGAGVEVNDSDH
;
A
#
# COMPACT_ATOMS: atom_id res chain seq x y z
N MET A 1 -12.51 6.28 -18.54
CA MET A 1 -13.48 5.72 -17.58
C MET A 1 -12.80 5.84 -16.23
N ILE A 2 -13.13 6.89 -15.48
CA ILE A 2 -12.43 7.24 -14.24
C ILE A 2 -13.12 6.46 -13.12
N ARG A 3 -12.38 5.57 -12.44
CA ARG A 3 -12.89 4.87 -11.25
C ARG A 3 -12.71 5.80 -10.05
N LYS A 4 -13.79 6.09 -9.32
CA LYS A 4 -13.74 6.85 -8.06
C LYS A 4 -13.24 5.93 -6.94
N SER A 5 -12.47 6.46 -6.00
CA SER A 5 -11.86 5.71 -4.91
C SER A 5 -12.25 6.26 -3.54
N LEU A 6 -12.53 5.36 -2.60
CA LEU A 6 -12.71 5.58 -1.16
C LEU A 6 -12.03 6.86 -0.64
N LEU A 7 -12.88 7.78 -0.19
CA LEU A 7 -12.55 9.12 0.24
C LEU A 7 -13.08 9.37 1.64
N ASN A 8 -12.16 9.62 2.59
CA ASN A 8 -12.45 10.49 3.73
C ASN A 8 -11.76 11.83 3.45
N LEU A 9 -12.51 12.79 2.93
CA LEU A 9 -12.02 14.10 2.48
C LEU A 9 -12.38 15.20 3.47
N ALA A 10 -11.37 15.80 4.09
CA ALA A 10 -11.49 17.07 4.81
C ALA A 10 -10.93 18.22 3.96
N LEU A 11 -11.73 19.29 3.74
CA LEU A 11 -11.32 20.51 3.02
C LEU A 11 -11.20 21.72 3.95
N ILE A 12 -10.19 22.57 3.70
CA ILE A 12 -10.19 24.01 4.07
C ILE A 12 -9.78 24.86 2.84
N GLY A 13 -10.51 25.94 2.54
CA GLY A 13 -10.11 26.94 1.53
C GLY A 13 -11.00 28.20 1.48
N ALA A 14 -10.41 29.40 1.43
CA ALA A 14 -11.08 30.72 1.54
C ALA A 14 -11.03 31.57 0.25
N ILE A 15 -12.09 32.33 -0.09
CA ILE A 15 -12.32 32.86 -1.46
C ILE A 15 -13.11 34.20 -1.56
N VAL A 16 -12.85 35.00 -2.61
CA VAL A 16 -13.28 36.40 -2.93
C VAL A 16 -13.98 36.44 -4.33
N LEU A 17 -14.93 37.27 -4.81
CA LEU A 17 -15.98 38.31 -4.46
C LEU A 17 -16.66 38.69 -5.84
N PRO A 18 -17.87 39.32 -6.05
CA PRO A 18 -18.85 40.06 -5.19
C PRO A 18 -20.22 39.31 -5.06
N ASP A 19 -21.41 39.82 -4.63
CA ASP A 19 -22.04 41.18 -4.58
C ASP A 19 -23.02 41.42 -3.37
N ILE A 20 -24.18 42.11 -3.51
CA ILE A 20 -25.09 42.52 -2.39
C ILE A 20 -26.61 42.31 -2.64
N GLY A 21 -27.32 41.70 -1.66
CA GLY A 21 -28.70 42.10 -1.29
C GLY A 21 -29.65 40.96 -0.90
N LEU A 22 -29.95 40.77 0.40
CA LEU A 22 -30.58 39.55 1.00
C LEU A 22 -29.78 38.24 0.77
N ALA A 23 -28.88 38.24 -0.19
CA ALA A 23 -28.12 37.13 -0.72
C ALA A 23 -26.65 37.17 -0.22
N GLN A 24 -26.41 36.92 1.07
CA GLN A 24 -25.05 37.06 1.63
C GLN A 24 -24.05 35.99 1.17
N MET A 25 -24.52 34.86 0.60
CA MET A 25 -23.65 33.77 0.11
C MET A 25 -23.56 33.74 -1.42
N ALA A 26 -24.50 34.35 -2.14
CA ALA A 26 -24.50 34.35 -3.60
C ALA A 26 -23.38 35.27 -4.13
N GLY A 27 -22.68 34.84 -5.18
CA GLY A 27 -21.52 35.56 -5.68
C GLY A 27 -20.59 34.76 -6.58
N ASN A 28 -19.55 35.44 -7.07
CA ASN A 28 -18.46 34.84 -7.84
C ASN A 28 -17.23 34.65 -6.95
N TYR A 29 -16.65 33.45 -6.96
CA TYR A 29 -15.61 33.03 -6.02
C TYR A 29 -14.43 32.39 -6.77
N ASN A 30 -13.23 32.97 -6.69
CA ASN A 30 -12.00 32.47 -7.32
C ASN A 30 -11.00 31.86 -6.32
N LEU A 31 -10.79 30.54 -6.37
CA LEU A 31 -9.96 29.77 -5.42
C LEU A 31 -8.54 30.35 -5.24
N VAL A 32 -8.20 30.75 -4.00
CA VAL A 32 -6.85 31.25 -3.63
C VAL A 32 -6.06 30.32 -2.70
N GLY A 33 -6.66 29.25 -2.19
CA GLY A 33 -5.96 28.16 -1.50
C GLY A 33 -6.85 26.94 -1.31
N VAL A 34 -6.26 25.74 -1.37
CA VAL A 34 -6.93 24.46 -1.10
C VAL A 34 -6.06 23.60 -0.18
N TYR A 35 -6.67 22.95 0.80
CA TYR A 35 -6.04 21.97 1.67
C TYR A 35 -6.93 20.73 1.72
N ASN A 36 -6.63 19.72 0.88
CA ASN A 36 -7.29 18.43 0.92
C ASN A 36 -6.46 17.46 1.78
N VAL A 37 -7.13 16.70 2.64
CA VAL A 37 -6.58 15.50 3.28
C VAL A 37 -7.44 14.32 2.88
N TYR A 38 -6.82 13.26 2.37
CA TYR A 38 -7.46 12.00 2.02
C TYR A 38 -7.02 10.90 2.98
N HIS A 39 -7.92 10.45 3.86
CA HIS A 39 -7.64 9.36 4.79
C HIS A 39 -8.07 8.01 4.21
N TYR A 40 -7.15 7.04 4.17
CA TYR A 40 -7.44 5.67 3.75
C TYR A 40 -7.55 4.75 4.97
N ILE A 41 -8.74 4.19 5.20
CA ILE A 41 -9.02 3.23 6.26
C ILE A 41 -9.14 1.84 5.64
N ILE A 42 -8.44 0.85 6.19
CA ILE A 42 -8.54 -0.55 5.78
C ILE A 42 -9.88 -1.11 6.28
N ARG A 43 -10.74 -1.51 5.35
CA ARG A 43 -12.04 -2.14 5.60
C ARG A 43 -11.98 -3.65 5.42
N GLU A 44 -13.02 -4.37 5.83
CA GLU A 44 -13.23 -5.75 5.36
C GLU A 44 -13.42 -5.77 3.84
N MET A 45 -12.76 -6.72 3.17
CA MET A 45 -13.03 -7.07 1.77
C MET A 45 -14.47 -7.56 1.61
N SER A 46 -15.19 -7.08 0.59
CA SER A 46 -16.55 -7.49 0.31
C SER A 46 -16.62 -8.41 -0.93
N ASN A 47 -17.82 -8.62 -1.49
CA ASN A 47 -18.00 -9.38 -2.72
C ASN A 47 -17.84 -8.51 -3.99
N SER A 48 -17.26 -7.31 -3.86
CA SER A 48 -17.01 -6.40 -4.99
C SER A 48 -16.05 -7.03 -6.01
N LEU A 49 -16.22 -6.69 -7.29
CA LEU A 49 -15.31 -7.16 -8.34
C LEU A 49 -13.88 -6.64 -8.12
N ALA A 50 -13.73 -5.43 -7.58
CA ALA A 50 -12.43 -4.86 -7.22
C ALA A 50 -11.73 -5.69 -6.13
N ASP A 51 -12.44 -6.05 -5.05
CA ASP A 51 -11.85 -6.86 -3.99
C ASP A 51 -11.45 -8.26 -4.46
N SER A 52 -12.25 -8.85 -5.36
CA SER A 52 -11.96 -10.18 -5.93
C SER A 52 -10.75 -10.24 -6.88
N LEU A 53 -10.19 -9.08 -7.26
CA LEU A 53 -9.09 -8.95 -8.21
C LEU A 53 -7.83 -8.31 -7.59
N ASP A 54 -8.02 -7.21 -6.86
CA ASP A 54 -6.96 -6.25 -6.54
C ASP A 54 -6.73 -6.06 -5.02
N ALA A 55 -7.60 -6.58 -4.13
CA ALA A 55 -7.50 -6.30 -2.70
C ALA A 55 -6.49 -7.20 -1.96
N SER A 56 -5.69 -6.58 -1.10
CA SER A 56 -4.70 -7.22 -0.24
C SER A 56 -4.60 -6.49 1.10
N TYR A 57 -4.41 -7.25 2.18
CA TYR A 57 -4.03 -6.69 3.49
C TYR A 57 -2.50 -6.57 3.67
N VAL A 58 -1.70 -7.04 2.70
CA VAL A 58 -0.24 -6.96 2.71
C VAL A 58 0.29 -6.06 1.59
N LEU A 59 1.18 -5.13 1.95
CA LEU A 59 2.01 -4.39 1.01
C LEU A 59 3.26 -5.22 0.72
N GLN A 60 3.52 -5.51 -0.56
CA GLN A 60 4.67 -6.34 -0.97
C GLN A 60 5.57 -5.63 -1.98
N ALA A 61 6.88 -5.84 -1.82
CA ALA A 61 7.85 -5.60 -2.87
C ALA A 61 7.94 -6.85 -3.75
N HIS A 62 8.03 -6.65 -5.07
CA HIS A 62 8.10 -7.73 -6.06
C HIS A 62 9.30 -7.54 -6.99
N TRP A 63 10.00 -8.63 -7.32
CA TRP A 63 11.11 -8.62 -8.26
C TRP A 63 10.95 -9.71 -9.33
N PRO A 64 11.15 -9.40 -10.64
CA PRO A 64 11.48 -8.10 -11.22
C PRO A 64 10.27 -7.17 -11.40
N SER A 65 9.04 -7.67 -11.29
CA SER A 65 7.80 -6.88 -11.32
C SER A 65 6.67 -7.59 -10.60
N SER A 66 5.59 -6.88 -10.28
CA SER A 66 4.35 -7.43 -9.73
C SER A 66 3.58 -8.32 -10.73
N GLU A 67 3.73 -8.09 -12.04
CA GLU A 67 3.10 -8.91 -13.09
C GLU A 67 3.72 -10.32 -13.20
N SER A 68 4.99 -10.47 -12.84
CA SER A 68 5.71 -11.75 -12.93
C SER A 68 6.82 -11.85 -11.87
N PRO A 69 6.45 -11.96 -10.57
CA PRO A 69 7.42 -12.03 -9.48
C PRO A 69 8.17 -13.37 -9.48
N LEU A 70 9.50 -13.29 -9.56
CA LEU A 70 10.41 -14.37 -9.18
C LEU A 70 10.67 -14.38 -7.66
N TYR A 71 10.48 -13.23 -7.01
CA TYR A 71 10.55 -13.06 -5.57
C TYR A 71 9.54 -12.01 -5.10
N SER A 72 8.98 -12.20 -3.91
CA SER A 72 8.03 -11.30 -3.25
C SER A 72 8.39 -11.19 -1.76
N TYR A 73 8.30 -10.00 -1.18
CA TYR A 73 8.61 -9.75 0.22
C TYR A 73 7.58 -8.79 0.83
N THR A 74 7.05 -9.12 2.01
CA THR A 74 6.06 -8.28 2.70
C THR A 74 6.74 -7.13 3.43
N LEU A 75 6.43 -5.89 3.03
CA LEU A 75 6.91 -4.66 3.66
C LEU A 75 6.04 -4.23 4.85
N ALA A 76 4.74 -4.49 4.76
CA ALA A 76 3.77 -4.19 5.83
C ALA A 76 2.55 -5.10 5.72
N THR A 77 1.93 -5.38 6.87
CA THR A 77 0.64 -6.06 6.99
C THR A 77 -0.30 -5.15 7.76
N TYR A 78 -1.52 -4.96 7.26
CA TYR A 78 -2.55 -4.13 7.87
C TYR A 78 -3.72 -4.97 8.40
N ALA A 79 -4.33 -4.50 9.48
CA ALA A 79 -5.59 -4.99 10.01
C ALA A 79 -6.77 -4.10 9.59
N VAL A 80 -7.99 -4.62 9.70
CA VAL A 80 -9.21 -3.82 9.52
C VAL A 80 -9.29 -2.77 10.62
N GLY A 81 -9.51 -1.51 10.23
CA GLY A 81 -9.45 -0.34 11.09
C GLY A 81 -8.11 0.41 11.06
N ASP A 82 -7.04 -0.18 10.50
CA ASP A 82 -5.77 0.53 10.31
C ASP A 82 -5.92 1.66 9.28
N THR A 83 -5.12 2.72 9.44
CA THR A 83 -5.05 3.82 8.49
C THR A 83 -3.76 3.80 7.69
N VAL A 84 -3.86 3.71 6.35
CA VAL A 84 -2.72 4.00 5.48
C VAL A 84 -2.57 5.53 5.39
N GLY A 85 -1.31 6.00 5.42
CA GLY A 85 -0.98 7.40 5.67
C GLY A 85 -1.75 8.40 4.80
N PRO A 86 -2.22 9.54 5.37
CA PRO A 86 -3.08 10.46 4.65
C PRO A 86 -2.35 11.13 3.48
N THR A 87 -2.94 11.06 2.29
CA THR A 87 -2.46 11.86 1.15
C THR A 87 -2.88 13.31 1.38
N VAL A 88 -1.92 14.22 1.50
CA VAL A 88 -2.17 15.66 1.73
C VAL A 88 -1.85 16.45 0.48
N VAL A 89 -2.73 17.41 0.13
CA VAL A 89 -2.53 18.38 -0.95
C VAL A 89 -2.58 19.80 -0.34
N PRO A 90 -1.45 20.32 0.18
CA PRO A 90 -1.42 21.52 1.02
C PRO A 90 -1.15 22.80 0.21
N LEU A 91 -2.00 23.09 -0.79
CA LEU A 91 -1.79 24.20 -1.74
C LEU A 91 -2.40 25.51 -1.21
N VAL A 92 -1.91 25.94 -0.06
CA VAL A 92 -2.48 27.00 0.81
C VAL A 92 -2.32 28.45 0.29
N ASN A 93 -1.87 28.67 -0.95
CA ASN A 93 -1.75 30.01 -1.53
C ASN A 93 -1.72 30.01 -3.08
N PRO A 94 -1.96 31.16 -3.75
CA PRO A 94 -2.04 31.23 -5.22
C PRO A 94 -0.75 30.87 -5.96
N ALA A 95 0.43 31.02 -5.35
CA ALA A 95 1.68 30.65 -5.99
C ALA A 95 1.86 29.11 -6.06
N LEU A 96 1.39 28.39 -5.02
CA LEU A 96 1.32 26.93 -5.03
C LEU A 96 0.27 26.44 -6.04
N LEU A 97 -0.94 27.03 -6.04
CA LEU A 97 -1.98 26.69 -7.03
C LEU A 97 -1.48 26.88 -8.48
N GLY A 98 -0.85 28.03 -8.75
CA GLY A 98 -0.32 28.36 -10.07
C GLY A 98 0.83 27.46 -10.52
N ALA A 99 1.66 26.96 -9.60
CA ALA A 99 2.76 26.03 -9.92
C ALA A 99 2.25 24.68 -10.46
N PHE A 100 1.07 24.24 -10.00
CA PHE A 100 0.42 23.00 -10.44
C PHE A 100 -0.71 23.22 -11.46
N GLY A 101 -0.96 24.46 -11.92
CA GLY A 101 -1.98 24.76 -12.92
C GLY A 101 -3.43 24.64 -12.41
N ILE A 102 -3.63 24.80 -11.10
CA ILE A 102 -4.95 24.74 -10.44
C ILE A 102 -5.55 26.14 -10.41
N GLY A 103 -6.82 26.24 -10.80
CA GLY A 103 -7.61 27.47 -10.70
C GLY A 103 -9.09 27.13 -10.85
N LEU A 104 -9.90 27.54 -9.87
CA LEU A 104 -11.31 27.20 -9.79
C LEU A 104 -12.17 28.45 -9.59
N ASN A 105 -13.24 28.55 -10.36
CA ASN A 105 -14.27 29.58 -10.28
C ASN A 105 -15.59 28.91 -9.85
N THR A 106 -16.17 29.41 -8.76
CA THR A 106 -17.47 28.99 -8.25
C THR A 106 -18.45 30.16 -8.30
N ASP A 107 -19.54 30.01 -9.04
CA ASP A 107 -20.67 30.94 -9.06
C ASP A 107 -21.79 30.37 -8.19
N VAL A 108 -22.15 31.07 -7.10
CA VAL A 108 -23.18 30.66 -6.13
C VAL A 108 -24.44 31.50 -6.35
N PHE A 109 -25.60 30.86 -6.43
CA PHE A 109 -26.88 31.50 -6.70
C PHE A 109 -27.83 31.44 -5.50
N GLU A 110 -28.71 32.45 -5.40
CA GLU A 110 -29.73 32.59 -4.34
C GLU A 110 -30.76 31.46 -4.29
N ASP A 111 -30.99 30.79 -5.41
CA ASP A 111 -32.02 29.77 -5.59
C ASP A 111 -31.55 28.35 -5.23
N GLY A 112 -30.37 28.24 -4.59
CA GLY A 112 -29.75 26.97 -4.21
C GLY A 112 -28.93 26.32 -5.32
N ASN A 113 -28.75 26.96 -6.49
CA ASN A 113 -27.83 26.46 -7.52
C ASN A 113 -26.39 26.93 -7.29
N MET A 114 -25.44 26.19 -7.84
CA MET A 114 -24.01 26.53 -7.87
C MET A 114 -23.36 25.99 -9.15
N ILE A 115 -22.51 26.79 -9.80
CA ILE A 115 -21.73 26.34 -10.96
C ILE A 115 -20.25 26.39 -10.58
N ILE A 116 -19.59 25.25 -10.60
CA ILE A 116 -18.17 25.10 -10.25
C ILE A 116 -17.39 24.74 -11.51
N SER A 117 -16.36 25.49 -11.89
CA SER A 117 -15.59 25.23 -13.12
C SER A 117 -14.12 25.64 -13.04
N GLY A 118 -13.25 24.94 -13.77
CA GLY A 118 -11.82 25.21 -13.81
C GLY A 118 -10.99 23.91 -13.76
N THR A 119 -9.94 23.90 -12.95
CA THR A 119 -9.12 22.71 -12.63
C THR A 119 -9.04 22.50 -11.12
N TYR A 120 -9.06 21.24 -10.67
CA TYR A 120 -9.03 20.89 -9.24
C TYR A 120 -8.23 19.60 -8.99
N PRO A 121 -7.54 19.45 -7.84
CA PRO A 121 -6.88 18.20 -7.48
C PRO A 121 -7.87 17.05 -7.32
N SER A 122 -7.56 15.91 -7.92
CA SER A 122 -8.25 14.63 -7.74
C SER A 122 -7.23 13.51 -7.61
N LEU A 123 -7.65 12.32 -7.20
CA LEU A 123 -6.79 11.13 -7.16
C LEU A 123 -7.20 10.15 -8.25
N SER A 124 -6.23 9.42 -8.81
CA SER A 124 -6.48 8.36 -9.79
C SER A 124 -5.55 7.20 -9.51
N THR A 125 -6.10 6.00 -9.30
CA THR A 125 -5.34 4.76 -9.21
C THR A 125 -5.19 4.10 -10.59
N SER A 126 -3.97 3.69 -10.93
CA SER A 126 -3.64 2.94 -12.15
C SER A 126 -2.40 2.08 -11.88
N ASN A 127 -2.33 0.87 -12.41
CA ASN A 127 -1.16 -0.04 -12.25
C ASN A 127 -0.71 -0.23 -10.77
N CYS A 128 -1.66 -0.32 -9.84
CA CYS A 128 -1.42 -0.39 -8.39
C CYS A 128 -0.71 0.83 -7.79
N GLU A 129 -0.84 2.00 -8.42
CA GLU A 129 -0.30 3.30 -7.99
C GLU A 129 -1.41 4.37 -7.97
N THR A 130 -1.60 5.07 -6.85
CA THR A 130 -2.51 6.23 -6.75
C THR A 130 -1.73 7.54 -6.87
N GLN A 131 -1.94 8.27 -7.96
CA GLN A 131 -1.35 9.60 -8.17
C GLN A 131 -2.38 10.72 -8.02
N VAL A 132 -1.89 11.92 -7.66
CA VAL A 132 -2.66 13.16 -7.79
C VAL A 132 -2.74 13.54 -9.26
N THR A 133 -3.96 13.75 -9.73
CA THR A 133 -4.27 14.26 -11.08
C THR A 133 -4.97 15.60 -10.99
N ILE A 134 -4.91 16.39 -12.06
CA ILE A 134 -5.49 17.75 -12.11
C ILE A 134 -6.44 17.83 -13.31
N PRO A 135 -7.62 17.16 -13.24
CA PRO A 135 -8.63 17.24 -14.28
C PRO A 135 -9.19 18.66 -14.42
N ALA A 136 -9.61 18.99 -15.63
CA ALA A 136 -10.56 20.09 -15.84
C ALA A 136 -11.96 19.63 -15.41
N ILE A 137 -12.67 20.48 -14.65
CA ILE A 137 -13.99 20.17 -14.10
C ILE A 137 -15.03 21.23 -14.49
N THR A 138 -16.27 20.79 -14.58
CA THR A 138 -17.47 21.63 -14.67
C THR A 138 -18.60 20.87 -14.00
N ASP A 139 -19.12 21.40 -12.90
CA ASP A 139 -20.22 20.83 -12.14
C ASP A 139 -21.36 21.85 -11.98
N ASN A 140 -22.59 21.35 -12.04
CA ASN A 140 -23.81 22.13 -11.83
C ASN A 140 -24.44 21.62 -10.53
N ALA A 141 -23.84 22.02 -9.41
CA ALA A 141 -24.22 21.56 -8.09
C ALA A 141 -25.49 22.29 -7.59
N THR A 142 -26.14 21.70 -6.59
CA THR A 142 -27.12 22.40 -5.75
C THR A 142 -26.69 22.33 -4.30
N TRP A 143 -27.06 23.33 -3.52
CA TRP A 143 -26.61 23.51 -2.14
C TRP A 143 -27.73 23.94 -1.20
N ALA A 144 -27.55 23.67 0.09
CA ALA A 144 -28.42 24.10 1.17
C ALA A 144 -27.60 24.68 2.34
N SER A 145 -28.25 25.53 3.14
CA SER A 145 -27.71 26.08 4.39
C SER A 145 -28.40 25.45 5.59
N GLY A 146 -27.64 25.19 6.65
CA GLY A 146 -28.10 24.65 7.92
C GLY A 146 -28.33 25.74 8.96
N GLY A 147 -29.58 25.92 9.38
CA GLY A 147 -29.95 26.79 10.50
C GLY A 147 -29.72 28.29 10.31
N ASP A 148 -29.73 29.01 11.44
CA ASP A 148 -29.20 30.37 11.54
C ASP A 148 -27.65 30.32 11.71
N PRO A 149 -26.90 31.34 11.27
CA PRO A 149 -25.45 31.37 11.43
C PRO A 149 -25.00 31.62 12.87
N VAL A 150 -23.87 31.01 13.24
CA VAL A 150 -23.08 31.38 14.43
C VAL A 150 -22.21 32.60 14.09
N LEU A 151 -22.39 33.70 14.82
CA LEU A 151 -21.68 34.96 14.58
C LEU A 151 -20.49 35.16 15.53
N ASP A 152 -19.34 35.57 14.97
CA ASP A 152 -18.25 36.22 15.69
C ASP A 152 -18.20 37.70 15.27
N GLU A 153 -18.79 38.56 16.12
CA GLU A 153 -18.83 40.01 15.90
C GLU A 153 -17.43 40.67 15.92
N ALA A 154 -16.43 40.06 16.57
CA ALA A 154 -15.10 40.61 16.72
C ALA A 154 -14.17 40.21 15.56
N ALA A 155 -14.32 39.00 15.02
CA ALA A 155 -13.64 38.55 13.81
C ALA A 155 -14.34 38.98 12.51
N LEU A 156 -15.56 39.53 12.59
CA LEU A 156 -16.45 39.80 11.45
C LEU A 156 -16.79 38.53 10.65
N LYS A 157 -17.13 37.44 11.35
CA LYS A 157 -17.41 36.13 10.73
C LYS A 157 -18.82 35.61 11.01
N ALA A 158 -19.49 35.03 10.01
CA ALA A 158 -20.68 34.20 10.18
C ALA A 158 -20.39 32.77 9.71
N THR A 159 -20.69 31.77 10.52
CA THR A 159 -20.54 30.35 10.19
C THR A 159 -21.91 29.70 10.04
N TYR A 160 -22.20 29.18 8.85
CA TYR A 160 -23.43 28.49 8.48
C TYR A 160 -23.15 26.98 8.35
N GLY A 161 -24.12 26.12 8.64
CA GLY A 161 -24.08 24.76 8.09
C GLY A 161 -24.17 24.83 6.56
N PHE A 162 -23.48 23.95 5.84
CA PHE A 162 -23.48 23.95 4.38
C PHE A 162 -23.47 22.51 3.86
N GLY A 163 -24.30 22.23 2.86
CA GLY A 163 -24.41 20.91 2.25
C GLY A 163 -24.58 20.99 0.73
N PHE A 164 -23.80 20.20 0.00
CA PHE A 164 -24.07 19.89 -1.41
C PHE A 164 -25.25 18.91 -1.47
N VAL A 165 -26.38 19.39 -1.98
CA VAL A 165 -27.61 18.58 -2.14
C VAL A 165 -27.53 17.72 -3.40
N THR A 166 -26.88 18.23 -4.46
CA THR A 166 -26.47 17.44 -5.63
C THR A 166 -25.12 17.91 -6.15
N SER A 167 -24.21 16.98 -6.47
CA SER A 167 -22.96 17.26 -7.20
C SER A 167 -22.59 16.08 -8.09
N GLY A 168 -21.99 16.34 -9.26
CA GLY A 168 -21.41 15.28 -10.10
C GLY A 168 -19.93 14.98 -9.79
N ILE A 169 -19.26 15.86 -9.04
CA ILE A 169 -17.79 15.91 -8.94
C ILE A 169 -17.28 15.94 -7.48
N PHE A 170 -18.04 16.56 -6.57
CA PHE A 170 -17.79 16.65 -5.12
C PHE A 170 -18.79 15.76 -4.37
N ALA A 171 -18.88 15.90 -3.04
CA ALA A 171 -19.83 15.18 -2.19
C ALA A 171 -21.29 15.37 -2.65
N ASN A 172 -22.09 14.30 -2.58
CA ASN A 172 -23.54 14.32 -2.83
C ASN A 172 -24.30 14.13 -1.49
N ASN A 173 -25.57 14.56 -1.42
CA ASN A 173 -26.44 14.45 -0.23
C ASN A 173 -25.82 14.93 1.11
N MET A 174 -24.89 15.88 1.07
CA MET A 174 -24.10 16.31 2.23
C MET A 174 -24.96 17.10 3.25
N TYR A 175 -24.83 16.76 4.53
CA TYR A 175 -25.61 17.36 5.60
C TYR A 175 -25.18 18.80 5.91
N ALA A 176 -26.16 19.67 6.14
CA ALA A 176 -25.97 21.07 6.51
C ALA A 176 -26.44 21.29 7.97
N PRO A 177 -25.54 21.18 8.97
CA PRO A 177 -25.91 21.20 10.39
C PRO A 177 -26.39 22.58 10.89
N ASN A 178 -27.35 22.56 11.80
CA ASN A 178 -27.90 23.74 12.48
C ASN A 178 -26.98 24.17 13.64
N LEU A 179 -25.83 24.74 13.30
CA LEU A 179 -24.76 25.11 14.24
C LEU A 179 -25.24 26.08 15.35
N ALA A 180 -26.15 27.00 15.06
CA ALA A 180 -26.75 27.89 16.07
C ALA A 180 -27.88 27.23 16.88
N GLY A 181 -28.48 26.16 16.36
CA GLY A 181 -29.53 25.37 17.04
C GLY A 181 -29.01 24.46 18.15
N GLY A 182 -27.69 24.23 18.22
CA GLY A 182 -27.04 23.44 19.27
C GLY A 182 -26.57 22.05 18.85
N GLU A 183 -26.64 21.71 17.56
CA GLU A 183 -26.06 20.47 17.02
C GLU A 183 -24.53 20.44 17.21
N THR A 184 -24.00 19.27 17.57
CA THR A 184 -22.62 19.10 18.05
C THR A 184 -21.87 18.05 17.22
N TYR A 185 -20.68 18.43 16.75
CA TYR A 185 -19.76 17.52 16.04
C TYR A 185 -19.38 16.29 16.89
N GLY A 186 -19.42 15.11 16.29
CA GLY A 186 -19.22 13.82 16.96
C GLY A 186 -20.39 13.34 17.81
N VAL A 187 -21.56 14.00 17.70
CA VAL A 187 -22.82 13.60 18.35
C VAL A 187 -23.97 13.61 17.34
N ASP A 188 -24.20 14.76 16.71
CA ASP A 188 -25.32 14.98 15.77
C ASP A 188 -24.86 14.96 14.30
N TYR A 189 -23.57 15.23 14.03
CA TYR A 189 -22.94 15.17 12.70
C TYR A 189 -21.45 14.86 12.79
N GLY A 190 -20.86 14.36 11.69
CA GLY A 190 -19.47 13.87 11.62
C GLY A 190 -19.34 12.35 11.75
N ALA A 191 -18.12 11.83 11.61
CA ALA A 191 -17.86 10.39 11.59
C ALA A 191 -18.43 9.66 12.84
N GLY A 192 -19.12 8.55 12.62
CA GLY A 192 -19.80 7.75 13.65
C GLY A 192 -21.18 8.27 14.09
N THR A 193 -21.80 9.17 13.34
CA THR A 193 -23.15 9.72 13.61
C THR A 193 -24.14 9.39 12.48
N ASP A 194 -25.42 9.75 12.63
CA ASP A 194 -26.41 9.61 11.55
C ASP A 194 -26.13 10.56 10.36
N HIS A 195 -25.20 11.51 10.48
CA HIS A 195 -24.86 12.55 9.50
C HIS A 195 -23.33 12.65 9.29
N GLU A 196 -22.72 11.56 8.81
CA GLU A 196 -21.26 11.45 8.65
C GLU A 196 -20.66 12.38 7.58
N THR A 197 -21.35 12.54 6.44
CA THR A 197 -20.96 13.48 5.37
C THR A 197 -21.64 14.83 5.64
N TRP A 198 -20.87 15.86 6.00
CA TRP A 198 -21.38 17.18 6.43
C TRP A 198 -20.45 18.33 6.03
N GLY A 199 -20.96 19.56 6.01
CA GLY A 199 -20.10 20.74 5.82
C GLY A 199 -20.55 22.03 6.51
N LYS A 200 -19.71 23.05 6.36
CA LYS A 200 -19.94 24.42 6.86
C LYS A 200 -19.35 25.45 5.90
N TRP A 201 -19.95 26.63 5.91
CA TRP A 201 -19.47 27.80 5.19
C TRP A 201 -19.14 28.89 6.22
N ILE A 202 -17.98 29.53 6.12
CA ILE A 202 -17.60 30.67 6.97
C ILE A 202 -17.46 31.93 6.09
N SER A 203 -18.42 32.85 6.18
CA SER A 203 -18.32 34.18 5.58
C SER A 203 -17.52 35.11 6.50
N GLN A 204 -16.36 35.55 6.04
CA GLN A 204 -15.65 36.74 6.51
C GLN A 204 -16.28 37.98 5.86
N TYR A 205 -16.72 38.93 6.68
CA TYR A 205 -17.33 40.19 6.24
C TYR A 205 -16.36 41.38 6.33
N ASN A 206 -16.69 42.43 5.58
CA ASN A 206 -16.15 43.77 5.78
C ASN A 206 -16.65 44.40 7.10
N ALA A 207 -16.04 45.54 7.47
CA ALA A 207 -16.22 46.18 8.78
C ALA A 207 -17.65 46.70 9.10
N ASP A 208 -18.58 46.72 8.14
CA ASP A 208 -19.98 47.13 8.35
C ASP A 208 -21.00 46.03 8.00
N TRP A 209 -20.54 44.79 7.80
CA TRP A 209 -21.37 43.60 7.48
C TRP A 209 -22.17 43.69 6.18
N SER A 210 -21.88 44.66 5.30
CA SER A 210 -22.57 44.80 4.02
C SER A 210 -22.14 43.77 2.96
N PHE A 211 -21.00 43.10 3.14
CA PHE A 211 -20.28 42.41 2.06
C PHE A 211 -19.36 41.29 2.57
N VAL A 212 -19.31 40.14 1.89
CA VAL A 212 -18.50 38.97 2.29
C VAL A 212 -17.12 39.00 1.65
N GLU A 213 -16.17 39.69 2.29
CA GLU A 213 -14.78 39.80 1.82
C GLU A 213 -14.08 38.45 1.59
N ALA A 214 -14.45 37.38 2.31
CA ALA A 214 -14.09 36.02 1.91
C ALA A 214 -15.10 34.95 2.37
N ALA A 215 -15.26 33.87 1.61
CA ALA A 215 -16.00 32.66 1.98
C ALA A 215 -15.05 31.48 2.12
N GLU A 216 -15.05 30.80 3.27
CA GLU A 216 -14.29 29.57 3.52
C GLU A 216 -15.21 28.36 3.52
N PHE A 217 -14.94 27.40 2.63
CA PHE A 217 -15.66 26.14 2.52
C PHE A 217 -14.91 25.06 3.32
N TYR A 218 -15.66 24.31 4.11
CA TYR A 218 -15.20 23.12 4.79
C TYR A 218 -16.24 22.02 4.68
N TRP A 219 -15.79 20.80 4.41
CA TRP A 219 -16.62 19.61 4.58
C TRP A 219 -15.78 18.43 5.00
N GLU A 220 -16.46 17.45 5.58
CA GLU A 220 -16.02 16.06 5.70
C GLU A 220 -16.97 15.21 4.87
N GLN A 221 -16.41 14.42 3.95
CA GLN A 221 -17.14 13.42 3.18
C GLN A 221 -16.68 12.04 3.63
N ILE A 222 -17.63 11.12 3.82
CA ILE A 222 -17.40 9.68 3.94
C ILE A 222 -18.04 9.00 2.75
N ASP A 223 -17.30 8.10 2.10
CA ASP A 223 -17.76 7.33 0.95
C ASP A 223 -18.70 6.18 1.35
N ASP A 224 -19.95 6.27 0.89
CA ASP A 224 -21.07 5.35 1.18
C ASP A 224 -22.17 5.52 0.11
N VAL A 225 -23.16 4.62 0.08
CA VAL A 225 -24.37 4.75 -0.75
C VAL A 225 -25.17 6.02 -0.47
N SER A 226 -25.06 6.61 0.73
CA SER A 226 -25.67 7.89 1.06
C SER A 226 -24.98 9.07 0.36
N SER A 227 -23.65 9.08 0.24
CA SER A 227 -22.88 10.15 -0.39
C SER A 227 -22.65 9.98 -1.90
N ASP A 228 -23.09 8.85 -2.48
CA ASP A 228 -22.98 8.52 -3.92
C ASP A 228 -21.53 8.51 -4.42
N GLN A 229 -20.56 8.40 -3.50
CA GLN A 229 -19.12 8.38 -3.74
C GLN A 229 -18.51 7.08 -3.21
N GLY A 230 -17.41 6.63 -3.85
CA GLY A 230 -16.63 5.45 -3.45
C GLY A 230 -17.29 4.08 -3.61
N VAL A 231 -18.59 4.00 -3.83
CA VAL A 231 -19.35 2.76 -4.09
C VAL A 231 -19.47 2.44 -5.60
N ASP A 232 -19.87 1.21 -5.91
CA ASP A 232 -20.26 0.76 -7.25
C ASP A 232 -21.79 0.76 -7.48
N ASP A 233 -22.24 0.33 -8.67
CA ASP A 233 -23.66 0.27 -9.06
C ASP A 233 -24.52 -0.67 -8.17
N GLN A 234 -23.90 -1.48 -7.30
CA GLN A 234 -24.59 -2.32 -6.31
C GLN A 234 -24.50 -1.77 -4.88
N GLY A 235 -23.77 -0.68 -4.66
CA GLY A 235 -23.50 -0.09 -3.35
C GLY A 235 -22.30 -0.69 -2.61
N GLU A 236 -21.47 -1.49 -3.27
CA GLU A 236 -20.26 -2.08 -2.69
C GLU A 236 -19.08 -1.11 -2.83
N LEU A 237 -18.22 -0.99 -1.81
CA LEU A 237 -17.10 -0.04 -1.82
C LEU A 237 -16.01 -0.43 -2.84
N ASN A 238 -15.72 0.47 -3.77
CA ASN A 238 -14.99 0.24 -5.03
C ASN A 238 -13.61 0.92 -5.08
N GLY A 239 -13.15 1.48 -3.94
CA GLY A 239 -11.86 2.14 -3.82
C GLY A 239 -10.70 1.18 -3.50
N HIS A 240 -9.58 1.36 -4.20
CA HIS A 240 -8.29 0.73 -3.92
C HIS A 240 -7.18 1.79 -3.94
N LEU A 241 -6.29 1.71 -2.95
CA LEU A 241 -5.09 2.55 -2.83
C LEU A 241 -3.89 1.82 -3.42
N GLY A 242 -3.12 2.52 -4.24
CA GLY A 242 -1.82 2.10 -4.74
C GLY A 242 -0.71 3.05 -4.26
N LEU A 243 0.50 2.53 -4.04
CA LEU A 243 1.64 3.32 -3.56
C LEU A 243 2.74 3.37 -4.62
N ALA A 244 3.06 4.59 -5.09
CA ALA A 244 4.07 4.83 -6.15
C ALA A 244 5.50 4.45 -5.75
N ALA A 245 5.77 4.51 -4.45
CA ALA A 245 7.07 4.36 -3.82
C ALA A 245 6.84 3.88 -2.38
N ALA A 246 7.86 3.28 -1.79
CA ALA A 246 7.78 2.76 -0.43
C ALA A 246 8.03 3.85 0.63
N PHE A 247 7.83 3.48 1.88
CA PHE A 247 8.51 4.10 3.01
C PHE A 247 9.85 3.38 3.28
N GLY A 248 10.72 3.98 4.08
CA GLY A 248 11.99 3.37 4.46
C GLY A 248 12.77 4.23 5.45
N ASP A 249 14.01 3.83 5.75
CA ASP A 249 14.90 4.61 6.61
C ASP A 249 16.38 4.38 6.29
N SER A 250 17.26 5.23 6.82
CA SER A 250 18.72 5.08 6.78
C SER A 250 19.38 4.92 8.16
N SER A 251 18.63 4.58 9.20
CA SER A 251 19.07 4.53 10.61
C SER A 251 19.00 3.14 11.25
N THR A 252 18.10 2.27 10.80
CA THR A 252 17.94 0.88 11.26
C THR A 252 19.21 0.05 11.09
N VAL A 253 19.85 0.11 9.90
CA VAL A 253 21.08 -0.65 9.68
C VAL A 253 22.27 -0.12 10.50
N PRO A 254 22.55 1.20 10.57
CA PRO A 254 23.51 1.75 11.54
C PRO A 254 23.27 1.31 12.98
N TYR A 255 22.02 1.33 13.45
CA TYR A 255 21.64 0.89 14.80
C TYR A 255 21.96 -0.59 15.02
N LEU A 256 21.51 -1.47 14.11
CA LEU A 256 21.73 -2.90 14.21
C LEU A 256 23.21 -3.28 14.08
N ALA A 257 23.97 -2.59 13.23
CA ALA A 257 25.43 -2.77 13.12
C ALA A 257 26.17 -2.37 14.40
N ALA A 258 25.70 -1.35 15.12
CA ALA A 258 26.24 -0.94 16.42
C ALA A 258 25.80 -1.88 17.56
N ALA A 259 24.58 -2.43 17.52
CA ALA A 259 24.05 -3.36 18.50
C ALA A 259 24.64 -4.78 18.37
N PHE A 260 24.91 -5.23 17.15
CA PHE A 260 25.43 -6.57 16.82
C PHE A 260 26.79 -6.51 16.08
N PRO A 261 27.83 -5.88 16.66
CA PRO A 261 29.09 -5.58 15.98
C PRO A 261 29.92 -6.83 15.59
N THR A 262 29.54 -8.01 16.10
CA THR A 262 30.14 -9.29 15.73
C THR A 262 29.63 -9.87 14.42
N LEU A 263 28.49 -9.39 13.89
CA LEU A 263 27.95 -9.81 12.59
C LEU A 263 28.65 -9.11 11.42
N GLY A 264 29.21 -7.91 11.66
CA GLY A 264 29.90 -7.15 10.62
C GLY A 264 29.00 -6.68 9.47
N LEU A 265 27.73 -6.37 9.77
CA LEU A 265 26.75 -5.85 8.81
C LEU A 265 27.35 -4.67 8.02
N ASN A 266 27.19 -4.68 6.70
CA ASN A 266 27.43 -3.47 5.92
C ASN A 266 26.30 -2.47 6.22
N VAL A 267 26.66 -1.18 6.33
CA VAL A 267 25.71 -0.10 6.60
C VAL A 267 25.21 0.53 5.29
N GLY A 268 25.98 0.38 4.20
CA GLY A 268 25.62 0.87 2.87
C GLY A 268 25.55 2.38 2.71
N ASN A 269 25.14 2.80 1.51
CA ASN A 269 25.05 4.21 1.11
C ASN A 269 23.61 4.65 0.81
N TYR A 270 22.65 3.72 0.86
CA TYR A 270 21.25 3.91 0.49
C TYR A 270 20.34 3.39 1.62
N PRO A 271 19.13 3.95 1.77
CA PRO A 271 18.16 3.53 2.79
C PRO A 271 17.64 2.10 2.53
N ILE A 272 17.07 1.48 3.57
CA ILE A 272 16.31 0.24 3.47
C ILE A 272 14.83 0.53 3.16
N ILE A 273 14.23 -0.33 2.34
CA ILE A 273 12.81 -0.31 1.98
C ILE A 273 12.01 -1.00 3.11
N GLY A 274 10.91 -0.38 3.56
CA GLY A 274 10.08 -0.91 4.65
C GLY A 274 10.61 -0.67 6.07
N GLY A 275 11.74 0.03 6.20
CA GLY A 275 12.29 0.43 7.50
C GLY A 275 11.48 1.54 8.20
N THR A 276 11.38 1.48 9.52
CA THR A 276 10.65 2.45 10.37
C THR A 276 11.54 3.45 11.10
N GLY A 277 12.86 3.29 11.00
CA GLY A 277 13.88 4.12 11.64
C GLY A 277 14.11 3.84 13.13
N TYR A 278 15.27 4.32 13.61
CA TYR A 278 15.70 4.33 15.00
C TYR A 278 16.20 5.72 15.39
N ASP A 279 16.04 6.07 16.66
CA ASP A 279 16.70 7.22 17.30
C ASP A 279 18.20 6.89 17.51
N LEU A 280 19.10 7.62 16.83
CA LEU A 280 20.55 7.37 16.92
C LEU A 280 21.30 8.34 17.83
N ASP A 281 20.77 9.54 18.09
CA ASP A 281 21.42 10.57 18.89
C ASP A 281 20.83 10.77 20.30
N GLY A 282 19.62 10.26 20.53
CA GLY A 282 18.90 10.23 21.80
C GLY A 282 17.96 11.41 22.06
N ASP A 283 17.56 12.18 21.03
CA ASP A 283 16.63 13.31 21.19
C ASP A 283 15.15 12.91 21.37
N GLY A 284 14.79 11.67 21.02
CA GLY A 284 13.44 11.12 21.10
C GLY A 284 12.66 11.09 19.77
N ALA A 285 13.28 11.47 18.64
CA ALA A 285 12.77 11.27 17.28
C ALA A 285 13.55 10.15 16.56
N VAL A 286 12.94 9.56 15.51
CA VAL A 286 13.60 8.54 14.67
C VAL A 286 14.36 9.19 13.52
N ASP A 287 15.64 8.84 13.37
CA ASP A 287 16.53 9.38 12.34
C ASP A 287 16.23 8.81 10.95
N GLY A 288 16.51 9.61 9.92
CA GLY A 288 16.66 9.12 8.55
C GLY A 288 15.39 8.53 7.89
N VAL A 289 14.21 8.66 8.50
CA VAL A 289 12.96 8.11 7.98
C VAL A 289 12.51 8.83 6.71
N ILE A 290 12.14 8.04 5.72
CA ILE A 290 11.60 8.46 4.42
C ILE A 290 10.13 8.01 4.37
N PRO A 291 9.17 8.95 4.36
CA PRO A 291 7.75 8.61 4.32
C PRO A 291 7.33 8.05 2.96
N PRO A 292 6.11 7.49 2.84
CA PRO A 292 5.48 7.23 1.54
C PRO A 292 5.39 8.47 0.65
N PRO A 293 5.19 8.31 -0.68
CA PRO A 293 5.08 9.42 -1.62
C PRO A 293 3.86 10.31 -1.37
N SER A 294 3.98 11.59 -1.74
CA SER A 294 2.92 12.60 -1.75
C SER A 294 3.20 13.66 -2.82
N LEU A 295 2.28 14.61 -3.03
CA LEU A 295 2.44 15.69 -4.02
C LEU A 295 3.72 16.55 -3.81
N THR A 296 4.27 16.55 -2.59
CA THR A 296 5.45 17.34 -2.22
C THR A 296 6.71 16.50 -1.92
N THR A 297 6.61 15.17 -1.93
CA THR A 297 7.68 14.27 -1.46
C THR A 297 7.66 12.97 -2.28
N SER A 298 8.75 12.62 -2.97
CA SER A 298 8.79 11.43 -3.86
C SER A 298 8.67 10.07 -3.17
N GLY A 299 8.80 10.01 -1.84
CA GLY A 299 8.92 8.74 -1.10
C GLY A 299 10.22 7.99 -1.43
N LEU A 300 10.25 6.68 -1.16
CA LEU A 300 11.39 5.83 -1.49
C LEU A 300 11.16 4.97 -2.73
N GLU A 301 11.60 5.47 -3.88
CA GLU A 301 11.51 4.81 -5.19
C GLU A 301 12.46 3.61 -5.34
N TRP A 302 13.59 3.61 -4.62
CA TRP A 302 14.65 2.60 -4.72
C TRP A 302 15.51 2.60 -3.45
N GLY A 303 15.96 1.43 -3.02
CA GLY A 303 16.76 1.22 -1.80
C GLY A 303 17.15 -0.24 -1.65
N TYR A 304 17.76 -0.59 -0.52
CA TYR A 304 18.06 -2.00 -0.22
C TYR A 304 16.84 -2.70 0.38
N LEU A 305 16.68 -3.99 0.11
CA LEU A 305 15.74 -4.84 0.83
C LEU A 305 16.52 -5.71 1.81
N PHE A 306 16.16 -5.61 3.09
CA PHE A 306 16.95 -6.10 4.23
C PHE A 306 16.01 -6.76 5.23
N ASP A 307 16.32 -8.00 5.63
CA ASP A 307 15.55 -8.79 6.59
C ASP A 307 16.48 -9.27 7.73
N PRO A 308 16.44 -8.60 8.89
CA PRO A 308 17.24 -8.98 10.06
C PRO A 308 16.53 -9.97 10.99
N THR A 309 15.27 -10.37 10.72
CA THR A 309 14.32 -10.88 11.73
C THR A 309 13.51 -12.11 11.34
N GLY A 310 13.50 -12.48 10.06
CA GLY A 310 12.93 -13.73 9.59
C GLY A 310 11.43 -13.89 9.90
N ALA A 311 11.04 -15.09 10.34
CA ALA A 311 9.65 -15.48 10.53
C ALA A 311 9.18 -15.42 11.99
N ASP A 312 10.08 -15.51 12.97
CA ASP A 312 9.72 -15.40 14.40
C ASP A 312 9.85 -13.98 14.98
N GLY A 313 10.49 -13.06 14.23
CA GLY A 313 10.64 -11.65 14.59
C GLY A 313 11.79 -11.35 15.56
N ILE A 314 12.65 -12.32 15.87
CA ILE A 314 13.80 -12.17 16.78
C ILE A 314 15.07 -11.90 15.96
N PRO A 315 15.71 -10.72 16.07
CA PRO A 315 16.83 -10.39 15.19
C PRO A 315 18.03 -11.31 15.30
N PHE A 316 18.56 -11.72 14.14
CA PHE A 316 19.83 -12.42 13.96
C PHE A 316 19.95 -13.75 14.73
N ASN A 317 18.88 -14.55 14.72
CA ASN A 317 18.82 -15.86 15.36
C ASN A 317 19.18 -17.05 14.44
N GLY A 318 19.10 -16.88 13.12
CA GLY A 318 19.43 -17.90 12.12
C GLY A 318 18.24 -18.51 11.37
N ASP A 319 17.03 -17.98 11.52
CA ASP A 319 15.89 -18.31 10.64
C ASP A 319 15.81 -17.40 9.38
N GLU A 320 16.64 -16.36 9.31
CA GLU A 320 16.51 -15.31 8.28
C GLU A 320 16.95 -15.81 6.90
N PRO A 321 16.13 -15.65 5.83
CA PRO A 321 16.47 -16.13 4.48
C PRO A 321 17.75 -15.53 3.91
N PHE A 322 18.11 -14.31 4.31
CA PHE A 322 19.26 -13.55 3.81
C PHE A 322 20.52 -13.62 4.70
N GLN A 323 20.53 -14.42 5.77
CA GLN A 323 21.66 -14.44 6.72
C GLN A 323 23.04 -14.68 6.06
N PHE A 324 23.07 -15.43 4.96
CA PHE A 324 24.29 -15.74 4.20
C PHE A 324 24.72 -14.63 3.23
N THR A 325 23.81 -13.71 2.88
CA THR A 325 24.02 -12.55 2.00
C THR A 325 24.02 -11.23 2.78
N GLY A 326 24.53 -11.27 4.02
CA GLY A 326 24.66 -10.09 4.88
C GLY A 326 23.33 -9.53 5.38
N TYR A 327 22.26 -10.34 5.39
CA TYR A 327 20.87 -9.97 5.67
C TYR A 327 20.20 -9.11 4.58
N TYR A 328 20.82 -9.02 3.40
CA TYR A 328 20.27 -8.33 2.22
C TYR A 328 19.74 -9.29 1.15
N PHE A 329 18.72 -8.85 0.41
CA PHE A 329 18.36 -9.41 -0.88
C PHE A 329 19.40 -8.98 -1.94
N THR A 330 20.20 -9.93 -2.42
CA THR A 330 21.33 -9.67 -3.33
C THR A 330 21.25 -10.48 -4.63
N TYR A 331 22.22 -10.27 -5.53
CA TYR A 331 22.34 -11.03 -6.76
C TYR A 331 22.61 -12.52 -6.49
N ASN A 332 23.50 -12.85 -5.55
CA ASN A 332 23.79 -14.25 -5.21
C ASN A 332 22.58 -14.97 -4.60
N PHE A 333 21.80 -14.31 -3.74
CA PHE A 333 20.54 -14.87 -3.24
C PHE A 333 19.58 -15.18 -4.40
N LEU A 334 19.34 -14.20 -5.27
CA LEU A 334 18.42 -14.36 -6.41
C LEU A 334 18.91 -15.43 -7.40
N ALA A 335 20.21 -15.52 -7.65
CA ALA A 335 20.80 -16.55 -8.52
C ALA A 335 20.56 -17.96 -7.96
N ALA A 336 20.70 -18.14 -6.64
CA ALA A 336 20.41 -19.40 -5.96
C ALA A 336 18.91 -19.74 -5.97
N ALA A 337 18.07 -18.78 -5.58
CA ALA A 337 16.61 -18.93 -5.61
C ALA A 337 16.09 -19.26 -7.02
N SER A 338 16.59 -18.57 -8.05
CA SER A 338 16.20 -18.79 -9.45
C SER A 338 16.67 -20.14 -9.99
N ALA A 339 17.87 -20.60 -9.64
CA ALA A 339 18.37 -21.92 -10.04
C ALA A 339 17.48 -23.05 -9.50
N LEU A 340 17.11 -22.99 -8.21
CA LEU A 340 16.24 -24.00 -7.60
C LEU A 340 14.77 -23.84 -8.02
N ALA A 341 14.25 -22.62 -8.13
CA ALA A 341 12.90 -22.36 -8.65
C ALA A 341 12.74 -22.84 -10.11
N THR A 342 13.79 -22.84 -10.92
CA THR A 342 13.76 -23.42 -12.27
C THR A 342 13.55 -24.94 -12.23
N THR A 343 14.21 -25.64 -11.31
CA THR A 343 14.04 -27.10 -11.14
C THR A 343 12.75 -27.49 -10.43
N PHE A 344 12.29 -26.72 -9.44
CA PHE A 344 11.02 -26.95 -8.76
C PHE A 344 9.81 -26.50 -9.59
N GLY A 345 9.95 -25.49 -10.47
CA GLY A 345 8.87 -25.02 -11.36
C GLY A 345 8.42 -26.07 -12.38
N GLN A 346 9.32 -26.97 -12.81
CA GLN A 346 8.95 -28.14 -13.62
C GLN A 346 8.14 -29.18 -12.82
N PHE A 347 8.27 -29.17 -11.50
CA PHE A 347 7.63 -30.09 -10.58
C PHE A 347 6.37 -29.52 -9.93
N SER A 348 6.13 -28.21 -10.01
CA SER A 348 4.89 -27.56 -9.57
C SER A 348 3.91 -27.23 -10.70
N ASP A 349 4.21 -27.60 -11.95
CA ASP A 349 3.35 -27.34 -13.11
C ASP A 349 2.09 -28.23 -13.06
N PRO A 350 0.86 -27.65 -12.95
CA PRO A 350 -0.38 -28.41 -12.86
C PRO A 350 -0.78 -29.14 -14.15
N ALA A 351 -0.06 -28.94 -15.26
CA ALA A 351 -0.19 -29.79 -16.45
C ALA A 351 0.53 -31.16 -16.30
N ILE A 352 1.37 -31.32 -15.27
CA ILE A 352 2.16 -32.54 -14.99
C ILE A 352 2.09 -33.03 -13.54
N LEU A 353 1.66 -32.19 -12.59
CA LEU A 353 1.09 -32.60 -11.30
C LEU A 353 -0.43 -32.79 -11.44
N VAL A 354 -0.83 -33.98 -11.88
CA VAL A 354 -2.21 -34.45 -11.75
C VAL A 354 -2.24 -35.52 -10.66
N ASP A 355 -3.25 -35.43 -9.80
CA ASP A 355 -3.70 -36.50 -8.91
C ASP A 355 -4.80 -37.26 -9.69
N THR A 356 -4.49 -38.46 -10.17
CA THR A 356 -5.37 -39.21 -11.08
C THR A 356 -6.44 -40.04 -10.35
N ASP A 357 -6.23 -40.43 -9.09
CA ASP A 357 -7.17 -41.26 -8.32
C ASP A 357 -7.85 -40.55 -7.13
N GLY A 358 -7.42 -39.34 -6.79
CA GLY A 358 -8.07 -38.42 -5.86
C GLY A 358 -7.64 -38.61 -4.41
N ASP A 359 -6.42 -39.08 -4.16
CA ASP A 359 -5.89 -39.33 -2.80
C ASP A 359 -5.19 -38.11 -2.17
N GLY A 360 -4.92 -37.06 -2.95
CA GLY A 360 -4.22 -35.84 -2.54
C GLY A 360 -2.73 -35.81 -2.90
N VAL A 361 -2.19 -36.86 -3.53
CA VAL A 361 -0.76 -37.02 -3.85
C VAL A 361 -0.60 -37.20 -5.37
N PRO A 362 -0.01 -36.23 -6.10
CA PRO A 362 0.13 -36.32 -7.56
C PRO A 362 0.89 -37.56 -8.04
N ASP A 363 0.39 -38.24 -9.07
CA ASP A 363 0.95 -39.50 -9.58
C ASP A 363 1.57 -39.37 -10.99
N THR A 364 1.28 -38.30 -11.74
CA THR A 364 1.67 -38.20 -13.16
C THR A 364 3.06 -37.64 -13.47
N HIS A 365 3.74 -37.00 -12.52
CA HIS A 365 5.03 -36.34 -12.81
C HIS A 365 6.13 -37.38 -13.15
N PRO A 366 6.95 -37.19 -14.20
CA PRO A 366 7.83 -38.25 -14.72
C PRO A 366 8.80 -38.87 -13.70
N PHE A 367 9.30 -38.09 -12.74
CA PHE A 367 10.14 -38.62 -11.66
C PHE A 367 9.33 -39.44 -10.64
N ILE A 368 8.10 -39.04 -10.29
CA ILE A 368 7.23 -39.79 -9.38
C ILE A 368 6.93 -41.16 -10.00
N VAL A 369 6.51 -41.17 -11.27
CA VAL A 369 6.27 -42.39 -12.07
C VAL A 369 7.52 -43.28 -12.11
N TYR A 370 8.72 -42.70 -12.25
CA TYR A 370 9.98 -43.45 -12.22
C TYR A 370 10.25 -44.08 -10.84
N TYR A 371 10.06 -43.35 -9.74
CA TYR A 371 10.25 -43.88 -8.39
C TYR A 371 9.20 -44.93 -8.00
N MET A 372 7.95 -44.78 -8.44
CA MET A 372 6.91 -45.82 -8.31
C MET A 372 7.28 -47.08 -9.12
N GLN A 373 7.88 -46.94 -10.31
CA GLN A 373 8.40 -48.08 -11.08
C GLN A 373 9.62 -48.76 -10.43
N LEU A 374 10.36 -48.06 -9.56
CA LEU A 374 11.38 -48.65 -8.70
C LEU A 374 10.81 -49.34 -7.44
N GLY A 375 9.50 -49.22 -7.19
CA GLY A 375 8.79 -49.88 -6.10
C GLY A 375 8.60 -49.04 -4.83
N LEU A 376 8.77 -47.71 -4.90
CA LEU A 376 8.33 -46.81 -3.84
C LEU A 376 6.81 -46.59 -3.89
N ASP A 377 6.20 -46.27 -2.75
CA ASP A 377 4.83 -45.73 -2.69
C ASP A 377 4.77 -44.28 -3.20
N GLN A 378 3.55 -43.79 -3.44
CA GLN A 378 3.26 -42.48 -4.05
C GLN A 378 3.88 -41.31 -3.25
N VAL A 379 3.79 -41.34 -1.92
CA VAL A 379 4.35 -40.30 -1.03
C VAL A 379 5.88 -40.39 -1.00
N SER A 380 6.45 -41.58 -0.86
CA SER A 380 7.90 -41.78 -0.95
C SER A 380 8.47 -41.37 -2.31
N ALA A 381 7.72 -41.58 -3.41
CA ALA A 381 8.09 -41.17 -4.76
C ALA A 381 8.01 -39.65 -4.98
N LEU A 382 7.04 -38.97 -4.36
CA LEU A 382 6.97 -37.50 -4.31
C LEU A 382 8.19 -36.92 -3.56
N VAL A 383 8.51 -37.46 -2.38
CA VAL A 383 9.66 -37.04 -1.56
C VAL A 383 11.00 -37.30 -2.26
N ALA A 384 11.18 -38.47 -2.88
CA ALA A 384 12.37 -38.79 -3.68
C ALA A 384 12.52 -37.90 -4.93
N THR A 385 11.40 -37.41 -5.48
CA THR A 385 11.43 -36.43 -6.57
C THR A 385 11.95 -35.07 -6.09
N ALA A 386 11.52 -34.61 -4.90
CA ALA A 386 11.98 -33.35 -4.33
C ALA A 386 13.50 -33.35 -4.04
N ASP A 387 14.04 -34.46 -3.49
CA ASP A 387 15.49 -34.66 -3.36
C ASP A 387 16.22 -34.45 -4.69
N SER A 388 15.83 -35.22 -5.71
CA SER A 388 16.63 -35.31 -6.93
C SER A 388 16.53 -34.05 -7.80
N LEU A 389 15.45 -33.27 -7.65
CA LEU A 389 15.33 -31.93 -8.25
C LEU A 389 16.13 -30.88 -7.49
N ALA A 390 16.11 -30.87 -6.16
CA ALA A 390 16.95 -29.98 -5.35
C ALA A 390 18.45 -30.23 -5.58
N ASN A 391 18.84 -31.50 -5.68
CA ASN A 391 20.17 -31.95 -6.06
C ASN A 391 20.57 -31.45 -7.46
N LEU A 392 19.67 -31.57 -8.45
CA LEU A 392 19.91 -31.05 -9.81
C LEU A 392 20.01 -29.51 -9.84
N GLY A 393 19.15 -28.81 -9.12
CA GLY A 393 19.17 -27.34 -8.99
C GLY A 393 20.46 -26.85 -8.35
N MET A 394 20.92 -27.55 -7.31
CA MET A 394 22.18 -27.26 -6.64
C MET A 394 23.41 -27.55 -7.53
N GLN A 395 23.37 -28.59 -8.36
CA GLN A 395 24.40 -28.82 -9.38
C GLN A 395 24.42 -27.67 -10.41
N GLY A 396 23.25 -27.20 -10.86
CA GLY A 396 23.11 -26.04 -11.74
C GLY A 396 23.68 -24.75 -11.12
N LEU A 397 23.36 -24.49 -9.85
CA LEU A 397 23.87 -23.36 -9.09
C LEU A 397 25.39 -23.39 -8.94
N CYS A 398 25.97 -24.55 -8.63
CA CYS A 398 27.43 -24.71 -8.58
C CYS A 398 28.11 -24.44 -9.92
N VAL A 399 27.45 -24.74 -11.05
CA VAL A 399 27.95 -24.37 -12.39
C VAL A 399 27.83 -22.85 -12.63
N ALA A 400 26.70 -22.24 -12.26
CA ALA A 400 26.46 -20.80 -12.44
C ALA A 400 27.45 -19.93 -11.65
N LEU A 401 27.74 -20.30 -10.40
CA LEU A 401 28.71 -19.61 -9.53
C LEU A 401 30.17 -20.02 -9.79
N GLY A 402 30.47 -20.77 -10.85
CA GLY A 402 31.84 -21.13 -11.23
C GLY A 402 32.55 -22.13 -10.30
N VAL A 403 31.80 -22.81 -9.41
CA VAL A 403 32.30 -23.79 -8.43
C VAL A 403 31.83 -25.25 -8.70
N PRO A 404 31.82 -25.76 -9.95
CA PRO A 404 31.21 -27.06 -10.28
C PRO A 404 31.89 -28.26 -9.61
N SER A 405 33.09 -28.10 -9.04
CA SER A 405 33.76 -29.11 -8.22
C SER A 405 33.05 -29.40 -6.89
N LEU A 406 32.21 -28.48 -6.38
CA LEU A 406 31.42 -28.68 -5.16
C LEU A 406 30.08 -29.40 -5.43
N ALA A 407 29.61 -29.39 -6.68
CA ALA A 407 28.32 -29.96 -7.08
C ALA A 407 28.10 -31.42 -6.62
N PRO A 408 29.08 -32.35 -6.68
CA PRO A 408 28.88 -33.74 -6.24
C PRO A 408 28.82 -33.91 -4.72
N VAL A 409 29.15 -32.87 -3.94
CA VAL A 409 29.13 -32.89 -2.47
C VAL A 409 27.90 -32.15 -1.94
N LEU A 410 27.60 -30.98 -2.50
CA LEU A 410 26.50 -30.14 -2.03
C LEU A 410 25.14 -30.56 -2.62
N GLY A 411 25.12 -31.13 -3.83
CA GLY A 411 23.89 -31.63 -4.46
C GLY A 411 23.08 -32.58 -3.57
N PRO A 412 23.67 -33.69 -3.07
CA PRO A 412 22.99 -34.60 -2.15
C PRO A 412 22.55 -33.94 -0.84
N VAL A 413 23.37 -33.04 -0.27
CA VAL A 413 23.06 -32.36 1.01
C VAL A 413 21.83 -31.45 0.88
N VAL A 414 21.69 -30.75 -0.24
CA VAL A 414 20.51 -29.91 -0.54
C VAL A 414 19.30 -30.78 -0.93
N GLY A 415 19.52 -31.95 -1.53
CA GLY A 415 18.49 -32.98 -1.77
C GLY A 415 17.88 -33.56 -0.49
N ASP A 416 18.73 -34.03 0.44
CA ASP A 416 18.33 -34.54 1.76
C ASP A 416 17.51 -33.49 2.54
N TYR A 417 17.88 -32.21 2.46
CA TYR A 417 17.14 -31.10 3.08
C TYR A 417 15.75 -30.92 2.47
N ALA A 418 15.62 -30.92 1.13
CA ALA A 418 14.34 -30.78 0.45
C ALA A 418 13.38 -31.94 0.79
N ALA A 419 13.88 -33.17 0.74
CA ALA A 419 13.10 -34.36 1.12
C ALA A 419 12.65 -34.32 2.59
N THR A 420 13.53 -33.90 3.51
CA THR A 420 13.19 -33.75 4.93
C THR A 420 12.13 -32.67 5.16
N THR A 421 12.27 -31.53 4.47
CA THR A 421 11.35 -30.38 4.59
C THR A 421 9.95 -30.72 4.06
N LEU A 422 9.87 -31.33 2.87
CA LEU A 422 8.58 -31.76 2.29
C LEU A 422 7.89 -32.82 3.18
N THR A 423 8.66 -33.78 3.70
CA THR A 423 8.15 -34.79 4.63
C THR A 423 7.56 -34.15 5.89
N ALA A 424 8.22 -33.12 6.45
CA ALA A 424 7.73 -32.41 7.62
C ALA A 424 6.42 -31.62 7.33
N LEU A 425 6.35 -30.91 6.21
CA LEU A 425 5.18 -30.12 5.81
C LEU A 425 3.95 -31.01 5.53
N LEU A 426 4.13 -32.11 4.79
CA LEU A 426 3.06 -33.09 4.54
C LEU A 426 2.61 -33.77 5.85
N THR A 427 3.55 -34.09 6.76
CA THR A 427 3.23 -34.64 8.09
C THR A 427 2.46 -33.64 8.97
N ALA A 428 2.69 -32.34 8.78
CA ALA A 428 1.94 -31.27 9.46
C ALA A 428 0.54 -31.02 8.85
N GLY A 429 0.18 -31.70 7.76
CA GLY A 429 -1.11 -31.54 7.08
C GLY A 429 -1.19 -30.30 6.17
N VAL A 430 -0.04 -29.75 5.74
CA VAL A 430 0.00 -28.71 4.70
C VAL A 430 -0.44 -29.33 3.37
N GLU A 431 -1.30 -28.63 2.63
CA GLU A 431 -1.76 -29.02 1.29
C GLU A 431 -0.56 -29.22 0.34
N THR A 432 -0.61 -30.25 -0.51
CA THR A 432 0.53 -30.76 -1.28
C THR A 432 1.22 -29.71 -2.16
N VAL A 433 0.48 -28.88 -2.91
CA VAL A 433 1.06 -27.81 -3.74
C VAL A 433 1.73 -26.76 -2.86
N SER A 434 1.06 -26.30 -1.80
CA SER A 434 1.62 -25.36 -0.82
C SER A 434 2.89 -25.92 -0.13
N ALA A 435 2.89 -27.22 0.21
CA ALA A 435 4.04 -27.90 0.81
C ALA A 435 5.23 -27.98 -0.16
N ILE A 436 4.98 -28.23 -1.46
CA ILE A 436 6.01 -28.20 -2.51
C ILE A 436 6.56 -26.77 -2.68
N THR A 437 5.70 -25.74 -2.71
CA THR A 437 6.13 -24.34 -2.83
C THR A 437 6.98 -23.89 -1.66
N GLN A 438 6.56 -24.16 -0.42
CA GLN A 438 7.33 -23.86 0.80
C GLN A 438 8.65 -24.63 0.85
N THR A 439 8.66 -25.90 0.43
CA THR A 439 9.90 -26.70 0.31
C THR A 439 10.88 -26.05 -0.66
N ALA A 440 10.41 -25.60 -1.84
CA ALA A 440 11.28 -24.97 -2.84
C ALA A 440 11.93 -23.68 -2.31
N GLN A 441 11.16 -22.85 -1.59
CA GLN A 441 11.65 -21.61 -0.98
C GLN A 441 12.70 -21.88 0.11
N ALA A 442 12.40 -22.76 1.07
CA ALA A 442 13.33 -23.13 2.15
C ALA A 442 14.62 -23.76 1.61
N THR A 443 14.50 -24.64 0.61
CA THR A 443 15.65 -25.28 -0.04
C THR A 443 16.51 -24.26 -0.80
N GLY A 444 15.88 -23.22 -1.38
CA GLY A 444 16.56 -22.07 -1.98
C GLY A 444 17.53 -21.37 -1.01
N ALA A 445 17.05 -20.99 0.17
CA ALA A 445 17.89 -20.37 1.20
C ALA A 445 18.96 -21.35 1.73
N TYR A 446 18.59 -22.62 1.96
CA TYR A 446 19.54 -23.65 2.41
C TYR A 446 20.68 -23.90 1.42
N ALA A 447 20.44 -23.82 0.11
CA ALA A 447 21.47 -23.95 -0.91
C ALA A 447 22.55 -22.84 -0.82
N VAL A 448 22.16 -21.61 -0.46
CA VAL A 448 23.11 -20.51 -0.19
C VAL A 448 23.94 -20.81 1.07
N GLY A 449 23.30 -21.30 2.13
CA GLY A 449 23.99 -21.72 3.36
C GLY A 449 24.97 -22.89 3.14
N ALA A 450 24.62 -23.84 2.27
CA ALA A 450 25.50 -24.95 1.88
C ALA A 450 26.75 -24.47 1.10
N LEU A 451 26.61 -23.42 0.28
CA LEU A 451 27.74 -22.77 -0.40
C LEU A 451 28.63 -22.00 0.58
N ALA A 452 28.03 -21.19 1.47
CA ALA A 452 28.76 -20.47 2.51
C ALA A 452 29.56 -21.42 3.41
N GLY A 453 28.93 -22.52 3.86
CA GLY A 453 29.57 -23.57 4.66
C GLY A 453 30.67 -24.35 3.91
N ALA A 454 30.64 -24.36 2.58
CA ALA A 454 31.71 -24.89 1.74
C ALA A 454 32.86 -23.90 1.48
N GLY A 455 32.78 -22.68 2.01
CA GLY A 455 33.78 -21.62 1.82
C GLY A 455 33.64 -20.86 0.50
N VAL A 456 32.45 -20.86 -0.11
CA VAL A 456 32.14 -19.98 -1.25
C VAL A 456 31.73 -18.61 -0.71
N GLU A 457 32.34 -17.56 -1.25
CA GLU A 457 32.02 -16.17 -0.94
C GLU A 457 30.69 -15.79 -1.61
N VAL A 458 29.58 -16.10 -0.93
CA VAL A 458 28.21 -15.79 -1.37
C VAL A 458 27.71 -14.44 -0.85
N ASN A 459 28.40 -13.82 0.11
CA ASN A 459 28.02 -12.50 0.63
C ASN A 459 28.50 -11.37 -0.30
N ASP A 460 27.60 -10.91 -1.16
CA ASP A 460 27.73 -9.77 -2.09
C ASP A 460 27.01 -8.51 -1.56
N SER A 461 26.97 -8.32 -0.24
CA SER A 461 26.44 -7.10 0.39
C SER A 461 27.43 -5.94 0.48
N ASP A 462 28.53 -5.91 -0.29
CA ASP A 462 29.53 -4.84 -0.23
C ASP A 462 29.11 -3.52 -0.91
N HIS A 463 28.05 -3.58 -1.75
CA HIS A 463 27.25 -2.50 -2.37
C HIS A 463 27.89 -1.66 -3.50
#